data_AF-F5HT24-F1
#
_entry.id   AF-F5HT24-F1
#
_cell.length_a   1.000
_cell.length_b   1.000
_cell.length_c   1.000
_cell.angle_alpha   90.00
_cell.angle_beta   90.00
_cell.angle_gamma   90.00
#
_symmetry.space_group_name_H-M   'P 1'
#
loop_
_entity.id
_entity.type
_entity.pdbx_description
1 polymer ?
#
loop_
_entity_poly.entity_id
_entity_poly.type
_entity_poly.pdbx_seq_one_letter_code
_entity_poly.pdbx_strand_id
1 'polypeptide(L)' 'VHGGDLRSFFTLVMTDPDVPGPSDPYLREHLHWIVNDIPGTTDNTFEVVKYEIPRPNIGIHRFVFLLFKQKG' A
#
# COMPACT_ATOMS: atom_id res chain seq x y z
N VAL A 1 -0.98 -20.48 10.59
CA VAL A 1 -1.21 -20.00 9.21
C VAL A 1 -0.22 -20.68 8.26
N HIS A 2 -0.59 -21.82 7.68
CA HIS A 2 0.15 -22.47 6.58
C HIS A 2 -0.52 -22.03 5.27
N GLY A 3 -0.20 -20.83 4.78
CA GLY A 3 -0.93 -20.21 3.66
C GLY A 3 -0.06 -19.69 2.52
N GLY A 4 1.23 -20.05 2.53
CA GLY A 4 2.21 -19.57 1.58
C GLY A 4 2.44 -20.56 0.45
N ASP A 5 1.64 -20.46 -0.60
CA ASP A 5 1.83 -21.20 -1.84
C ASP A 5 2.23 -20.18 -2.92
N LEU A 6 3.31 -20.46 -3.66
CA LEU A 6 3.82 -19.64 -4.77
C LEU A 6 2.79 -19.41 -5.89
N ARG A 7 1.67 -20.15 -5.89
CA ARG A 7 0.55 -20.00 -6.83
C ARG A 7 -0.43 -18.89 -6.46
N SER A 8 -0.37 -18.35 -5.24
CA SER A 8 -1.17 -17.17 -4.86
C SER A 8 -0.38 -15.91 -5.12
N PHE A 9 -1.00 -14.91 -5.75
CA PHE A 9 -0.41 -13.60 -5.96
C PHE A 9 -1.12 -12.54 -5.12
N PHE A 10 -0.39 -11.50 -4.75
CA PHE A 10 -0.87 -10.43 -3.90
C PHE A 10 -0.53 -9.06 -4.47
N THR A 11 -1.42 -8.10 -4.21
CA THR A 11 -1.21 -6.68 -4.46
C THR A 11 -1.05 -5.97 -3.13
N LEU A 12 0.05 -5.24 -2.94
CA LEU A 12 0.28 -4.35 -1.81
C LEU A 12 -0.03 -2.91 -2.22
N VAL A 13 -0.81 -2.21 -1.40
CA VAL A 13 -1.09 -0.78 -1.57
C VAL A 13 -0.71 -0.05 -0.29
N MET A 14 -0.02 1.08 -0.43
CA MET A 14 0.25 2.02 0.66
C MET A 14 -0.46 3.34 0.39
N THR A 15 -1.22 3.83 1.37
CA THR A 15 -1.96 5.09 1.24
C THR A 15 -1.96 5.91 2.53
N ASP A 16 -2.18 7.23 2.38
CA ASP A 16 -2.36 8.19 3.45
C ASP A 16 -3.79 8.79 3.35
N PRO A 17 -4.69 8.47 4.30
CA PRO A 17 -6.06 8.98 4.33
C PRO A 17 -6.18 10.36 5.01
N ASP A 18 -5.07 10.96 5.45
CA ASP A 18 -5.03 12.15 6.30
C ASP A 18 -4.47 13.38 5.55
N VAL A 19 -4.35 13.37 4.23
CA VAL A 19 -3.79 14.52 3.46
C VAL A 19 -4.81 15.65 3.26
N PRO A 20 -4.44 16.94 3.48
CA PRO A 20 -3.12 17.44 3.91
C PRO A 20 -2.87 17.40 5.43
N GLY A 21 -3.91 17.22 6.23
CA GLY A 21 -3.82 16.94 7.66
C GLY A 21 -5.06 16.20 8.17
N PRO A 22 -4.97 15.48 9.31
CA PRO A 22 -6.01 14.54 9.76
C PRO A 22 -7.33 15.21 10.16
N SER A 23 -7.31 16.51 10.49
CA SER A 23 -8.50 17.26 10.90
C SER A 23 -9.40 17.70 9.73
N ASP A 24 -8.83 17.91 8.54
CA ASP A 24 -9.55 18.27 7.31
C ASP A 24 -8.90 17.61 6.09
N PRO A 25 -9.07 16.28 5.93
CA PRO A 25 -8.34 15.50 4.93
C PRO A 25 -9.02 15.53 3.56
N TYR A 26 -9.14 16.72 2.94
CA TYR A 26 -9.86 16.89 1.67
C TYR A 26 -9.13 16.33 0.44
N LEU A 27 -7.85 15.93 0.56
CA LEU A 27 -7.06 15.27 -0.49
C LEU A 27 -6.94 13.76 -0.27
N ARG A 28 -7.67 13.18 0.70
CA ARG A 28 -7.67 11.74 0.92
C ARG A 28 -8.26 10.99 -0.28
N GLU A 29 -7.80 9.79 -0.63
CA GLU A 29 -6.62 9.06 -0.15
C GLU A 29 -5.40 9.38 -1.03
N HIS A 30 -4.25 9.72 -0.43
CA HIS A 30 -3.01 9.91 -1.20
C HIS A 30 -2.30 8.57 -1.38
N LEU A 31 -2.00 8.21 -2.63
CA LEU A 31 -1.40 6.93 -2.96
C LEU A 31 0.13 7.02 -2.91
N HIS A 32 0.75 6.25 -2.02
CA HIS A 32 2.21 6.25 -1.82
C HIS A 32 2.93 5.13 -2.57
N TRP A 33 2.31 3.95 -2.70
CA TRP A 33 2.99 2.79 -3.27
C TRP A 33 1.98 1.75 -3.77
N ILE A 34 2.23 1.17 -4.94
CA ILE A 34 1.52 -0.02 -5.42
C ILE A 34 2.54 -1.02 -5.92
N VAL A 35 2.53 -2.20 -5.30
CA VAL A 35 3.25 -3.39 -5.76
C VAL A 35 2.23 -4.43 -6.18
N ASN A 36 2.39 -4.99 -7.37
CA ASN A 36 1.49 -6.01 -7.88
C ASN A 36 2.21 -7.35 -8.09
N ASP A 37 1.41 -8.40 -8.23
CA ASP A 37 1.87 -9.75 -8.60
C ASP A 37 2.98 -10.28 -7.68
N ILE A 38 2.89 -10.00 -6.38
CA ILE A 38 3.80 -10.54 -5.36
C ILE A 38 3.46 -12.03 -5.19
N PRO A 39 4.35 -12.97 -5.55
CA PRO A 39 4.13 -14.38 -5.25
C PRO A 39 4.04 -14.60 -3.74
N GLY A 40 3.19 -15.52 -3.30
CA GLY A 40 3.07 -15.86 -1.89
C GLY A 40 4.43 -16.28 -1.32
N THR A 41 4.77 -15.79 -0.13
CA THR A 41 6.06 -16.01 0.57
C THR A 41 7.29 -15.30 0.01
N THR A 42 7.15 -14.45 -0.99
CA THR A 42 8.25 -13.64 -1.54
C THR A 42 8.03 -12.14 -1.37
N ASP A 43 9.05 -11.35 -1.71
CA ASP A 43 9.02 -9.88 -1.69
C ASP A 43 8.63 -9.27 -3.04
N ASN A 44 8.69 -7.93 -3.11
CA ASN A 44 8.33 -7.09 -4.24
C ASN A 44 8.94 -7.56 -5.58
N THR A 45 8.06 -7.91 -6.52
CA THR A 45 8.41 -8.33 -7.88
C THR A 45 8.19 -7.21 -8.90
N PHE A 46 7.12 -6.43 -8.75
CA PHE A 46 6.74 -5.40 -9.72
C PHE A 46 6.03 -4.19 -9.10
N GLU A 47 6.69 -3.03 -9.17
CA GLU A 47 6.11 -1.75 -8.73
C GLU A 47 5.31 -1.11 -9.86
N VAL A 48 3.99 -1.03 -9.69
CA VAL A 48 3.11 -0.29 -10.61
C VAL A 48 3.19 1.20 -10.32
N VAL A 49 3.23 1.57 -9.05
CA VAL A 49 3.47 2.92 -8.57
C VAL A 49 4.68 2.85 -7.65
N LYS A 50 5.75 3.59 -7.99
CA LYS A 50 6.99 3.62 -7.19
C LYS A 50 6.73 4.19 -5.81
N TYR A 51 7.51 3.72 -4.83
CA TYR A 51 7.41 4.21 -3.47
C TYR A 51 7.69 5.72 -3.39
N GLU A 52 6.69 6.48 -2.96
CA GLU A 52 6.83 7.89 -2.60
C GLU A 52 7.04 8.02 -1.09
N ILE A 53 8.18 8.61 -0.69
CA ILE A 53 8.53 8.82 0.71
C ILE A 53 7.48 9.71 1.40
N PRO A 54 6.86 9.27 2.51
CA PRO A 54 5.99 10.09 3.35
C PRO A 54 6.59 11.43 3.75
N ARG A 55 5.87 12.52 3.49
CA ARG A 55 6.24 13.88 3.90
C ARG A 55 5.01 14.63 4.44
N PRO A 56 4.49 14.24 5.62
CA PRO A 56 3.34 14.90 6.21
C PRO A 56 3.70 16.34 6.58
N ASN A 57 2.81 17.28 6.20
CA ASN A 57 3.02 18.70 6.44
C ASN A 57 2.27 19.21 7.68
N ILE A 58 1.09 18.64 8.00
CA ILE A 58 0.19 19.14 9.05
C ILE A 58 -0.33 17.98 9.91
N GLY A 59 0.09 17.93 11.17
CA GLY A 59 -0.39 16.92 12.13
C GLY A 59 0.25 15.54 11.96
N ILE A 60 -0.39 14.51 12.53
CA ILE A 60 0.09 13.13 12.50
C ILE A 60 -0.74 12.35 11.48
N HIS A 61 -0.08 11.75 10.51
CA HIS A 61 -0.70 11.00 9.41
C HIS A 61 -0.59 9.50 9.62
N ARG A 62 -1.61 8.76 9.17
CA ARG A 62 -1.61 7.30 9.12
C ARG A 62 -1.12 6.85 7.75
N PHE A 63 -0.17 5.94 7.73
CA PHE A 63 0.26 5.27 6.50
C PHE A 63 -0.25 3.84 6.53
N VAL A 64 -1.27 3.57 5.72
CA VAL A 64 -2.01 2.31 5.73
C VAL A 64 -1.46 1.40 4.65
N PHE A 65 -1.01 0.21 5.06
CA PHE A 65 -0.63 -0.87 4.16
C PHE A 65 -1.77 -1.88 4.04
N LEU A 66 -2.22 -2.12 2.81
CA LEU A 66 -3.28 -3.05 2.46
C LEU A 66 -2.71 -4.15 1.57
N LEU A 67 -2.93 -5.41 1.94
CA LEU A 67 -2.53 -6.56 1.14
C LEU A 67 -3.78 -7.29 0.63
N PHE A 68 -3.94 -7.34 -0.68
CA PHE A 68 -5.05 -8.03 -1.34
C PHE A 68 -4.56 -9.31 -2.00
N LYS A 69 -5.26 -10.42 -1.77
CA LYS A 69 -5.05 -11.65 -2.55
C LYS A 69 -5.71 -11.49 -3.92
N GLN A 70 -4.95 -11.65 -4.99
CA GLN A 70 -5.47 -11.61 -6.35
C GLN A 70 -6.29 -12.87 -6.65
N LYS A 71 -7.39 -12.68 -7.38
CA LYS A 71 -8.10 -13.80 -8.00
C LYS A 71 -7.34 -14.15 -9.28
N GLY A 72 -6.54 -15.20 -9.21
CA GLY A 72 -5.92 -15.82 -10.39
C GLY A 72 -6.93 -16.57 -11.24
#